data_AF-A0A5E4IYY3-F1
#
_entry.id   AF-A0A5E4IYY3-F1
#
_cell.length_a   1.000
_cell.length_b   1.000
_cell.length_c   1.000
_cell.angle_alpha   90.00
_cell.angle_beta   90.00
_cell.angle_gamma   90.00
#
_symmetry.space_group_name_H-M   'P 1'
#
loop_
_entity.id
_entity.type
_entity.pdbx_description
1 polymer ?
#
loop_
_entity_poly.entity_id
_entity_poly.type
_entity_poly.pdbx_seq_one_letter_code
_entity_poly.pdbx_strand_id
1 'polypeptide(L)' 'MKLKVKITGPNVHNVGYRYFLMSNAMDEGLRGFHARNRMSGNEQEVIALVEGDEEAIW' A
#
# COMPACT_ATOMS: atom_id res chain seq x y z
N MET A 1 1.84 -14.84 4.31
CA MET A 1 0.52 -14.26 4.60
C MET A 1 0.08 -13.28 3.51
N LYS A 2 -1.21 -12.93 3.47
CA LYS A 2 -1.78 -11.92 2.57
C LYS A 2 -2.52 -10.87 3.39
N LEU A 3 -2.20 -9.59 3.20
CA LEU A 3 -2.80 -8.48 3.92
C LEU A 3 -3.39 -7.45 2.95
N LYS A 4 -4.56 -6.91 3.31
CA LYS A 4 -5.16 -5.77 2.62
C LYS A 4 -5.14 -4.56 3.56
N VAL A 5 -4.37 -3.55 3.19
CA VAL A 5 -4.24 -2.30 3.95
C VAL A 5 -5.03 -1.21 3.24
N LYS A 6 -5.77 -0.42 4.01
CA LYS A 6 -6.44 0.78 3.53
C LYS A 6 -5.84 1.99 4.23
N ILE A 7 -5.34 2.92 3.44
CA ILE A 7 -4.66 4.13 3.91
C ILE A 7 -5.54 5.30 3.51
N THR A 8 -5.95 6.11 4.47
CA THR A 8 -6.81 7.27 4.28
C THR A 8 -6.10 8.53 4.76
N GLY A 9 -6.45 9.67 4.20
CA GLY A 9 -5.91 10.95 4.61
C GLY A 9 -6.23 12.06 3.63
N PRO A 10 -6.01 13.33 4.02
CA PRO A 10 -6.38 14.49 3.22
C PRO A 10 -5.61 14.59 1.88
N ASN A 11 -4.44 13.92 1.74
CA ASN A 11 -3.63 13.99 0.51
C ASN A 11 -2.80 12.71 0.28
N VAL A 12 -3.46 11.59 -0.04
CA VAL A 12 -2.78 10.30 -0.27
C VAL A 12 -2.58 9.97 -1.75
N HIS A 13 -3.21 10.68 -2.69
CA HIS A 13 -3.11 10.38 -4.13
C HIS A 13 -1.95 11.05 -4.85
N ASN A 14 -1.61 12.29 -4.45
CA ASN A 14 -0.73 13.17 -5.22
C ASN A 14 0.65 13.39 -4.58
N VAL A 15 1.02 12.50 -3.66
CA VAL A 15 2.28 12.57 -2.89
C VAL A 15 3.24 11.42 -3.23
N GLY A 16 2.97 10.67 -4.30
CA GLY A 16 3.80 9.53 -4.70
C GLY A 16 3.66 8.30 -3.80
N TYR A 17 2.62 8.23 -2.97
CA TYR A 17 2.45 7.20 -1.93
C TYR A 17 2.55 5.76 -2.46
N ARG A 18 2.02 5.49 -3.67
CA ARG A 18 2.11 4.17 -4.31
C ARG A 18 3.55 3.76 -4.63
N TYR A 19 4.38 4.71 -5.07
CA TYR A 19 5.80 4.46 -5.37
C TYR A 19 6.61 4.26 -4.10
N PHE A 20 6.36 5.07 -3.07
CA PHE A 20 6.97 4.91 -1.75
C PHE A 20 6.67 3.52 -1.15
N LEU A 21 5.42 3.07 -1.20
CA LEU A 21 5.07 1.75 -0.72
C LEU A 21 5.70 0.63 -1.57
N MET A 22 5.82 0.83 -2.88
CA MET A 22 6.45 -0.15 -3.78
C MET A 22 7.95 -0.27 -3.51
N SER A 23 8.67 0.83 -3.29
CA SER A 23 10.11 0.78 -2.97
C SER A 23 10.34 0.01 -1.67
N ASN A 24 9.59 0.33 -0.62
CA ASN A 24 9.71 -0.37 0.65
C ASN A 24 9.35 -1.85 0.51
N ALA A 25 8.31 -2.19 -0.27
CA ALA A 25 7.95 -3.59 -0.48
C ALA A 25 9.06 -4.40 -1.18
N MET A 26 9.83 -3.76 -2.06
CA MET A 26 11.00 -4.39 -2.68
C MET A 26 12.16 -4.52 -1.68
N ASP A 27 12.42 -3.48 -0.90
CA ASP A 27 13.50 -3.45 0.10
C ASP A 27 13.28 -4.50 1.20
N GLU A 28 12.03 -4.71 1.63
CA GLU A 28 11.63 -5.71 2.63
C GLU A 28 11.45 -7.13 2.04
N GLY A 29 11.69 -7.32 0.73
CA GLY A 29 11.62 -8.63 0.09
C GLY A 29 10.21 -9.23 0.05
N LEU A 30 9.16 -8.40 -0.02
CA LEU A 30 7.78 -8.87 -0.13
C LEU A 30 7.58 -9.62 -1.45
N ARG A 31 6.94 -10.79 -1.38
CA ARG A 31 6.69 -11.67 -2.53
C ARG A 31 5.69 -11.08 -3.51
N GLY A 32 4.75 -10.27 -3.02
CA GLY A 32 3.73 -9.63 -3.85
C GLY A 32 3.30 -8.30 -3.27
N PHE A 33 3.23 -7.29 -4.13
CA PHE A 33 2.76 -5.96 -3.76
C PHE A 33 1.91 -5.35 -4.87
N HIS A 34 0.78 -4.77 -4.50
CA HIS A 34 -0.06 -3.99 -5.40
C HIS A 34 -0.69 -2.83 -4.65
N ALA A 35 -0.54 -1.60 -5.15
CA ALA A 35 -1.19 -0.43 -4.58
C ALA A 35 -1.96 0.37 -5.64
N ARG A 36 -3.18 0.78 -5.28
CA ARG A 36 -4.04 1.59 -6.16
C ARG A 36 -4.71 2.72 -5.39
N ASN A 37 -4.85 3.85 -6.06
CA ASN A 37 -5.68 4.95 -5.58
C ASN A 37 -7.16 4.55 -5.73
N ARG A 38 -7.97 4.95 -4.77
CA ARG A 38 -9.42 4.79 -4.75
C ARG A 38 -10.05 6.04 -4.15
N MET A 39 -11.25 6.39 -4.61
CA MET A 39 -12.10 7.38 -3.96
C MET A 39 -13.23 6.65 -3.21
N SER A 40 -13.53 7.12 -2.00
CA SER A 40 -14.70 6.70 -1.23
C SER A 40 -15.54 7.96 -0.94
N GLY A 41 -16.51 8.24 -1.81
CA GLY A 41 -17.14 9.55 -1.84
C GLY A 41 -16.11 10.64 -2.19
N ASN A 42 -15.94 11.62 -1.30
CA ASN A 42 -14.96 12.69 -1.44
C ASN A 42 -13.61 12.40 -0.74
N GLU A 43 -13.46 11.24 -0.10
CA GLU A 43 -12.23 10.86 0.59
C GLU A 43 -11.26 10.11 -0.33
N GLN A 44 -9.99 10.48 -0.25
CA GLN A 44 -8.90 9.79 -0.92
C GLN A 44 -8.45 8.58 -0.11
N GLU A 45 -8.37 7.42 -0.77
CA GLU A 45 -7.85 6.18 -0.20
C GLU A 45 -6.74 5.60 -1.08
N VAL A 46 -5.76 4.94 -0.46
CA VAL A 46 -4.85 4.00 -1.13
C VAL A 46 -5.14 2.62 -0.59
N ILE A 47 -5.41 1.67 -1.49
CA ILE A 47 -5.57 0.26 -1.15
C ILE A 47 -4.31 -0.47 -1.55
N ALA A 48 -3.62 -1.05 -0.57
CA ALA A 48 -2.45 -1.89 -0.77
C ALA A 48 -2.80 -3.36 -0.49
N LEU A 49 -2.37 -4.25 -1.38
CA LEU A 49 -2.39 -5.70 -1.21
C LEU A 49 -0.95 -6.16 -1.09
N VAL A 50 -0.65 -6.88 -0.02
CA VAL A 50 0.70 -7.30 0.33
C VAL A 50 0.72 -8.81 0.54
N GLU A 51 1.72 -9.48 0.01
CA GLU A 51 2.00 -10.89 0.15
C GLU A 51 3.47 -11.10 0.51
N GLY A 52 3.73 -11.87 1.54
CA GLY A 52 5.07 -12.05 2.11
C GLY A 52 5.04 -12.94 3.34
N ASP A 53 6.19 -13.23 3.92
CA ASP A 53 6.27 -13.95 5.19
C ASP A 53 5.88 -13.01 6.35
N GLU A 54 5.51 -13.57 7.50
CA GLU A 54 5.02 -12.78 8.64
C GLU A 54 6.06 -11.77 9.13
N GLU A 55 7.33 -12.19 9.17
CA GLU A 55 8.46 -11.34 9.55
C GLU A 55 8.65 -10.12 8.63
N ALA A 56 8.33 -10.26 7.34
CA ALA A 56 8.43 -9.18 6.35
C ALA A 56 7.20 -8.24 6.33
N ILE A 57 6.09 -8.64 6.95
CA ILE A 57 4.82 -7.88 6.97
C ILE A 57 4.58 -7.20 8.34
N TRP A 58 5.46 -7.41 9.31
CA TRP A 58 5.27 -7.04 10.71
C TRP A 58 5.36 -5.54 10.99
#